data_AF-A0A9E5WNQ3-F1
#
_entry.id   AF-A0A9E5WNQ3-F1
#
_cell.length_a   1.000
_cell.length_b   1.000
_cell.length_c   1.000
_cell.angle_alpha   90.00
_cell.angle_beta   90.00
_cell.angle_gamma   90.00
#
_symmetry.space_group_name_H-M   'P 1'
#
loop_
_entity.id
_entity.type
_entity.pdbx_description
1 polymer ?
#
loop_
_entity_poly.entity_id
_entity_poly.type
_entity_poly.pdbx_seq_one_letter_code
_entity_poly.pdbx_strand_id
1 'polypeptide(L)'
;MKLRTTAVVQRRRSREWFVWGVALLVFSTAARADVKVPALFGDHMVLQQKSAIPVWGWADPGEAVTVTLGDRSASTKADAEGHWLVKLEGLRAGGPLELVIRGKNTIRISDVLV
;
A
#
# COMPACT_ATOMS: atom_id res chain seq x y z
N MET A 1 0.18 70.88 27.23
CA MET A 1 1.31 70.04 26.75
C MET A 1 1.53 68.90 27.75
N LYS A 2 0.98 67.71 27.51
CA LYS A 2 1.32 66.45 28.19
C LYS A 2 1.18 65.32 27.17
N LEU A 3 2.25 64.56 27.02
CA LEU A 3 2.55 63.67 25.90
C LEU A 3 1.80 62.34 25.98
N ARG A 4 1.47 61.82 24.81
CA ARG A 4 0.97 60.48 24.51
C ARG A 4 2.03 59.44 24.85
N THR A 5 1.67 58.33 25.52
CA THR A 5 2.38 57.04 25.37
C THR A 5 1.42 55.89 25.68
N THR A 6 0.77 55.38 24.64
CA THR A 6 0.03 54.11 24.63
C THR A 6 0.87 53.06 23.91
N ALA A 7 0.75 51.81 24.35
CA ALA A 7 1.06 50.59 23.60
C ALA A 7 2.55 50.20 23.42
N VAL A 8 3.10 49.46 24.40
CA VAL A 8 4.28 48.61 24.17
C VAL A 8 4.04 47.11 24.48
N VAL A 9 2.94 46.72 25.12
CA VAL A 9 2.80 45.35 25.66
C VAL A 9 2.06 44.36 24.73
N GLN A 10 1.39 44.81 23.67
CA GLN A 10 0.55 43.92 22.84
C GLN A 10 1.30 43.11 21.76
N ARG A 11 2.60 43.34 21.55
CA ARG A 11 3.35 42.78 20.41
C ARG A 11 4.01 41.41 20.64
N ARG A 12 3.99 40.88 21.88
CA ARG A 12 4.68 39.61 22.21
C ARG A 12 3.79 38.37 22.04
N ARG A 13 2.47 38.50 22.10
CA ARG A 13 1.52 37.37 22.11
C ARG A 13 1.39 36.67 20.75
N SER A 14 1.64 37.34 19.63
CA SER A 14 1.42 36.80 18.27
C SER A 14 2.49 35.81 17.78
N ARG A 15 3.69 35.81 18.39
CA ARG A 15 4.79 34.91 18.00
C ARG A 15 4.57 33.49 18.52
N GLU A 16 3.92 33.35 19.66
CA GLU A 16 3.64 32.04 20.27
C GLU A 16 2.55 31.29 19.50
N TRP A 17 1.50 31.99 19.05
CA TRP A 17 0.41 31.40 18.26
C TRP A 17 0.91 30.89 16.90
N PHE A 18 1.93 31.56 16.35
CA PHE A 18 2.59 31.14 15.11
C PHE A 18 3.47 29.90 15.30
N VAL A 19 4.17 29.80 16.44
CA VAL A 19 4.99 28.62 16.79
C VAL A 19 4.11 27.40 17.08
N TRP A 20 2.97 27.58 17.76
CA TRP A 20 1.97 26.51 17.96
C TRP A 20 1.28 26.12 16.64
N GLY A 21 1.01 27.07 15.75
CA GLY A 21 0.43 26.80 14.42
C GLY A 21 1.38 26.03 13.48
N VAL A 22 2.68 26.31 13.53
CA VAL A 22 3.69 25.58 12.74
C VAL A 22 3.97 24.18 13.33
N ALA A 23 3.93 24.03 14.66
CA ALA A 23 4.08 22.72 15.30
C ALA A 23 2.95 21.72 14.96
N LEU A 24 1.77 22.22 14.56
CA LEU A 24 0.63 21.39 14.16
C LEU A 24 0.71 20.83 12.72
N LEU A 25 1.62 21.35 11.87
CA LEU A 25 1.71 21.00 10.44
C LEU A 25 2.67 19.84 10.12
N VAL A 26 3.41 19.31 11.09
CA VAL A 26 4.46 18.30 10.86
C VAL A 26 4.03 16.87 11.20
N PHE A 27 2.77 16.64 11.58
CA PHE A 27 2.23 15.30 11.85
C PHE A 27 1.69 14.63 10.56
N SER A 28 2.51 14.57 9.51
CA SER A 28 2.21 13.78 8.32
C SER A 28 2.45 12.30 8.65
N THR A 29 1.45 11.61 9.18
CA THR A 29 1.50 10.17 9.38
C THR A 29 1.64 9.50 8.01
N ALA A 30 2.74 8.77 7.78
CA ALA A 30 2.85 7.88 6.64
C ALA A 30 1.73 6.84 6.74
N ALA A 31 0.71 6.96 5.91
CA ALA A 31 -0.32 5.94 5.79
C ALA A 31 0.36 4.62 5.39
N ARG A 32 0.26 3.60 6.24
CA ARG A 32 0.70 2.24 5.89
C ARG A 32 -0.44 1.58 5.12
N ALA A 33 -0.32 1.50 3.79
CA ALA A 33 -1.23 0.66 3.02
C ALA A 33 -0.53 -0.66 2.70
N ASP A 34 -1.05 -1.72 3.29
CA ASP A 34 -0.67 -3.10 2.99
C ASP A 34 -1.03 -3.47 1.54
N VAL A 35 -0.30 -4.42 0.94
CA VAL A 35 -0.69 -5.05 -0.31
C VAL A 35 -2.07 -5.71 -0.13
N LYS A 36 -2.93 -5.49 -1.12
CA LYS A 36 -4.31 -5.96 -1.20
C LYS A 36 -4.59 -6.54 -2.58
N VAL A 37 -5.51 -7.49 -2.64
CA VAL A 37 -6.00 -8.09 -3.88
C VAL A 37 -7.52 -7.96 -3.97
N PRO A 38 -8.10 -8.01 -5.18
CA PRO A 38 -9.54 -8.10 -5.36
C PRO A 38 -10.13 -9.32 -4.65
N ALA A 39 -11.40 -9.23 -4.25
CA ALA A 39 -12.12 -10.32 -3.59
C ALA A 39 -12.29 -11.60 -4.43
N LEU A 40 -11.96 -11.57 -5.73
CA LEU A 40 -11.89 -12.76 -6.59
C LEU A 40 -10.82 -13.75 -6.12
N PHE A 41 -9.76 -13.25 -5.49
CA PHE A 41 -8.68 -14.05 -4.95
C PHE A 41 -9.04 -14.46 -3.51
N GLY A 42 -9.36 -15.73 -3.33
CA GLY A 42 -9.76 -16.29 -2.05
C GLY A 42 -9.55 -17.79 -2.01
N ASP A 43 -9.69 -18.37 -0.82
CA ASP A 43 -9.47 -19.80 -0.61
C ASP A 43 -10.44 -20.64 -1.46
N HIS A 44 -10.04 -21.86 -1.81
CA HIS A 44 -10.84 -22.81 -2.60
C HIS A 44 -11.13 -22.36 -4.04
N MET A 45 -10.29 -21.48 -4.61
CA MET A 45 -10.46 -21.01 -5.99
C MET A 45 -9.88 -21.98 -7.02
N VAL A 46 -10.39 -21.89 -8.25
CA VAL A 46 -9.94 -22.68 -9.40
C VAL A 46 -9.39 -21.74 -10.48
N LEU A 47 -8.22 -22.07 -11.01
CA LEU A 47 -7.55 -21.40 -12.11
C LEU A 47 -7.65 -22.22 -13.39
N GLN A 48 -7.46 -21.58 -14.54
CA GLN A 48 -7.46 -22.26 -15.83
C GLN A 48 -6.07 -22.81 -16.15
N GLN A 49 -5.95 -24.13 -16.32
CA GLN A 49 -4.72 -24.75 -16.79
C GLN A 49 -4.19 -24.20 -18.13
N LYS A 50 -2.87 -24.32 -18.31
CA LYS A 50 -2.11 -24.01 -19.54
C LYS A 50 -2.30 -22.58 -20.08
N SER A 51 -2.80 -21.67 -19.24
CA SER A 51 -3.03 -20.26 -19.58
C SER A 51 -2.24 -19.37 -18.63
N ALA A 52 -1.82 -18.19 -19.09
CA ALA A 52 -1.17 -17.23 -18.20
C ALA A 52 -2.10 -16.85 -17.05
N ILE A 53 -1.56 -16.75 -15.85
CA ILE A 53 -2.32 -16.47 -14.63
C ILE A 53 -2.04 -15.02 -14.22
N PRO A 54 -2.92 -14.06 -14.57
CA PRO A 54 -2.79 -12.70 -14.10
C PRO A 54 -3.15 -12.62 -12.61
N VAL A 55 -2.28 -12.00 -11.83
CA VAL A 55 -2.53 -11.66 -10.42
C VAL A 55 -2.29 -10.17 -10.27
N TRP A 56 -3.25 -9.45 -9.68
CA TRP A 56 -3.23 -8.00 -9.61
C TRP A 56 -3.84 -7.51 -8.30
N GLY A 57 -3.59 -6.24 -7.99
CA GLY A 57 -4.12 -5.61 -6.79
C GLY A 57 -3.61 -4.20 -6.60
N TRP A 58 -3.57 -3.81 -5.32
CA TRP A 58 -3.13 -2.49 -4.88
C TRP A 58 -2.03 -2.63 -3.82
N ALA A 59 -1.10 -1.69 -3.77
CA ALA A 59 -0.08 -1.55 -2.73
C ALA A 59 0.37 -0.08 -2.67
N ASP A 60 1.27 0.27 -1.75
CA ASP A 60 1.87 1.61 -1.76
C ASP A 60 2.65 1.85 -3.07
N PRO A 61 2.60 3.07 -3.65
CA PRO A 61 3.35 3.37 -4.87
C PRO A 61 4.84 3.01 -4.77
N GLY A 62 5.35 2.28 -5.76
CA GLY A 62 6.73 1.79 -5.79
C GLY A 62 7.02 0.58 -4.90
N GLU A 63 6.05 0.07 -4.14
CA GLU A 63 6.20 -1.14 -3.33
C GLU A 63 6.50 -2.36 -4.20
N ALA A 64 7.51 -3.13 -3.80
CA ALA A 64 7.84 -4.39 -4.45
C ALA A 64 6.85 -5.49 -4.02
N VAL A 65 6.18 -6.10 -4.99
CA VAL A 65 5.22 -7.19 -4.78
C VAL A 65 5.76 -8.45 -5.45
N THR A 66 5.77 -9.56 -4.73
CA THR A 66 6.15 -10.89 -5.25
C THR A 66 4.98 -11.84 -5.12
N VAL A 67 4.63 -12.52 -6.20
CA VAL A 67 3.55 -13.49 -6.27
C VAL A 67 4.15 -14.86 -6.54
N THR A 68 3.76 -15.86 -5.75
CA THR A 68 4.21 -17.25 -5.89
C THR A 68 3.01 -18.20 -5.91
N LEU A 69 2.99 -19.13 -6.86
CA LEU A 69 2.00 -20.21 -6.95
C LEU A 69 2.72 -21.52 -7.29
N GLY A 70 2.82 -22.43 -6.33
CA GLY A 70 3.67 -23.63 -6.46
C GLY A 70 5.11 -23.24 -6.79
N ASP A 71 5.65 -23.78 -7.88
CA ASP A 71 7.03 -23.49 -8.35
C ASP A 71 7.14 -22.21 -9.21
N ARG A 72 6.03 -21.50 -9.44
CA ARG A 72 6.02 -20.27 -10.25
C ARG A 72 6.11 -19.05 -9.34
N SER A 73 7.01 -18.14 -9.67
CA SER A 73 7.19 -16.89 -8.92
C SER A 73 7.52 -15.76 -9.88
N ALA A 74 6.96 -14.59 -9.63
CA ALA A 74 7.34 -13.36 -10.32
C ALA A 74 7.09 -12.14 -9.44
N SER A 75 7.85 -11.07 -9.69
CA SER A 75 7.81 -9.84 -8.92
C SER A 75 7.55 -8.64 -9.82
N THR A 76 6.93 -7.62 -9.25
CA THR A 76 6.70 -6.32 -9.88
C THR A 76 6.80 -5.21 -8.84
N LYS A 77 6.65 -3.96 -9.27
CA LYS A 77 6.42 -2.83 -8.37
C LYS A 77 5.05 -2.22 -8.65
N ALA A 78 4.39 -1.74 -7.60
CA ALA A 78 3.20 -0.92 -7.77
C ALA A 78 3.54 0.40 -8.48
N ASP A 79 2.66 0.85 -9.37
CA ASP A 79 2.79 2.10 -10.11
C ASP A 79 2.54 3.32 -9.21
N ALA A 80 2.51 4.51 -9.81
CA ALA A 80 2.30 5.76 -9.06
C ALA A 80 0.90 5.83 -8.40
N GLU A 81 -0.06 5.11 -8.97
CA GLU A 81 -1.43 4.99 -8.51
C GLU A 81 -1.61 3.83 -7.50
N GLY A 82 -0.57 3.04 -7.28
CA GLY A 82 -0.55 1.89 -6.38
C GLY A 82 -1.05 0.58 -7.02
N HIS A 83 -1.37 0.56 -8.31
CA HIS A 83 -1.75 -0.67 -9.00
C HIS A 83 -0.53 -1.52 -9.33
N TRP A 84 -0.73 -2.83 -9.29
CA TRP A 84 0.29 -3.77 -9.74
C TRP A 84 -0.35 -4.98 -10.43
N LEU A 85 0.42 -5.57 -11.34
CA LEU A 85 0.03 -6.77 -12.06
C LEU A 85 1.26 -7.63 -12.34
N VAL A 86 1.11 -8.93 -12.13
CA VAL A 86 2.06 -9.98 -12.51
C VAL A 86 1.33 -11.00 -13.37
N LYS A 87 2.03 -11.57 -14.35
CA LYS A 87 1.54 -12.73 -15.12
C LYS A 87 2.44 -13.91 -14.81
N LEU A 88 1.91 -14.89 -14.09
CA LEU A 88 2.61 -16.16 -13.89
C LEU A 88 2.42 -17.05 -15.12
N GLU A 89 3.45 -17.87 -15.41
CA GLU A 89 3.34 -18.92 -16.42
C GLU A 89 2.25 -19.92 -16.03
N GLY A 90 1.49 -20.38 -17.02
CA GLY A 90 0.43 -21.36 -16.81
C GLY A 90 0.95 -22.70 -16.31
N LEU A 91 0.21 -23.32 -15.40
CA LEU A 91 0.48 -24.65 -14.87
C LEU A 91 -0.40 -25.71 -15.53
N ARG A 92 0.01 -26.98 -15.46
CA ARG A 92 -0.87 -28.11 -15.78
C ARG A 92 -1.90 -28.27 -14.66
N ALA A 93 -3.00 -28.94 -14.97
CA ALA A 93 -4.01 -29.20 -13.96
C ALA A 93 -3.46 -29.96 -12.76
N GLY A 94 -3.89 -29.58 -11.56
CA GLY A 94 -3.40 -30.15 -10.29
C GLY A 94 -3.65 -29.26 -9.09
N GLY A 95 -3.05 -29.64 -7.95
CA GLY A 95 -3.23 -28.97 -6.66
C GLY A 95 -3.66 -29.95 -5.57
N PRO A 96 -3.97 -29.45 -4.36
CA PRO A 96 -4.06 -28.03 -4.00
C PRO A 96 -2.70 -27.32 -3.89
N LEU A 97 -2.63 -26.07 -4.35
CA LEU A 97 -1.49 -25.18 -4.22
C LEU A 97 -1.80 -24.02 -3.27
N GLU A 98 -0.75 -23.35 -2.79
CA GLU A 98 -0.84 -22.07 -2.06
C GLU A 98 -0.44 -20.93 -3.01
N LEU A 99 -1.29 -19.92 -3.15
CA LEU A 99 -0.96 -18.64 -3.77
C LEU A 99 -0.50 -17.67 -2.68
N VAL A 100 0.74 -17.22 -2.77
CA VAL A 100 1.36 -16.33 -1.78
C VAL A 100 1.71 -15.00 -2.44
N ILE A 101 1.16 -13.90 -1.92
CA ILE A 101 1.48 -12.54 -2.35
C ILE A 101 2.23 -11.85 -1.21
N ARG A 102 3.46 -11.44 -1.46
CA ARG A 102 4.34 -10.76 -0.50
C ARG A 102 4.61 -9.32 -0.94
N GLY A 103 4.30 -8.39 -0.05
CA GLY A 103 4.73 -6.99 -0.08
C GLY A 103 5.24 -6.60 1.30
N LYS A 104 4.76 -5.47 1.85
CA LYS A 104 4.96 -5.11 3.26
C LYS A 104 4.26 -6.06 4.24
N ASN A 105 3.15 -6.65 3.80
CA ASN A 105 2.46 -7.77 4.44
C ASN A 105 2.47 -9.01 3.53
N THR A 106 1.91 -10.11 4.01
CA THR A 106 1.76 -11.34 3.23
C THR A 106 0.30 -11.76 3.19
N ILE A 107 -0.23 -12.02 2.00
CA ILE A 107 -1.52 -12.65 1.77
C ILE A 107 -1.26 -14.09 1.33
N ARG A 108 -1.95 -15.04 1.96
CA ARG A 108 -1.92 -16.45 1.61
C ARG A 108 -3.32 -16.88 1.23
N ILE A 109 -3.43 -17.54 0.09
CA ILE A 109 -4.67 -18.11 -0.41
C ILE A 109 -4.43 -19.59 -0.59
N SER A 110 -5.25 -20.37 0.09
CA SER A 110 -5.11 -21.82 0.21
C SER A 110 -6.09 -22.55 -0.68
N ASP A 111 -5.81 -23.82 -0.96
CA ASP A 111 -6.66 -24.68 -1.79
C ASP A 111 -6.92 -24.11 -3.19
N VAL A 112 -5.84 -23.67 -3.85
CA VAL A 112 -5.89 -23.21 -5.23
C VAL A 112 -5.69 -24.40 -6.16
N LEU A 113 -6.70 -24.70 -6.97
CA LEU A 113 -6.63 -25.71 -8.02
C LEU A 113 -6.32 -25.06 -9.37
N VAL A 114 -5.62 -25.78 -10.24
CA VAL A 114 -5.35 -25.38 -11.64
C VAL A 114 -5.92 -26.42 -12.60
#